data_AF-A0A2P4XNY1-F1
#
_entry.id   AF-A0A2P4XNY1-F1
#
_cell.length_a   1.000
_cell.length_b   1.000
_cell.length_c   1.000
_cell.angle_alpha   90.00
_cell.angle_beta   90.00
_cell.angle_gamma   90.00
#
_symmetry.space_group_name_H-M   'P 1'
#
loop_
_entity.id
_entity.type
_entity.pdbx_description
1 polymer ?
#
loop_
_entity_poly.entity_id
_entity_poly.type
_entity_poly.pdbx_seq_one_letter_code
_entity_poly.pdbx_strand_id
1 'polypeptide(L)'
;MSQEGIGHESNGDVLGRPPVDIWRGFITVVERRATPKKHNPDLKCKYCLKVICHGQPTKISVHIFADSLKSRMKYARYTPSRPPIQDEIGPDGLGTISLTEKNKFHLEVARAFLTSGIPFRVIEYREMLCILTMFRPGMTLPMRQELSTTLLDSIYAKEVTNVVCDEQHTDKYMSSQLARVIREVENIVGKESVCGVVTDNASNKRISWELLVQKILA
;
A
#
# COMPACT_ATOMS: atom_id res chain seq x y z
N MET A 1 44.52 28.56 -49.69
CA MET A 1 44.92 28.24 -48.31
C MET A 1 43.75 27.49 -47.70
N SER A 2 43.46 26.22 -48.06
CA SER A 2 44.25 24.98 -47.82
C SER A 2 44.48 24.83 -46.30
N GLN A 3 44.01 23.82 -45.56
CA GLN A 3 43.95 22.35 -45.75
C GLN A 3 42.76 21.77 -44.93
N GLU A 4 42.02 20.72 -45.36
CA GLU A 4 42.20 19.25 -45.10
C GLU A 4 42.50 18.91 -43.62
N GLY A 5 41.94 17.91 -42.93
CA GLY A 5 41.12 16.72 -43.20
C GLY A 5 41.16 15.79 -41.96
N ILE A 6 40.53 14.61 -42.04
CA ILE A 6 40.65 13.43 -41.13
C ILE A 6 39.89 13.58 -39.78
N GLY A 7 38.94 12.74 -39.36
CA GLY A 7 38.70 11.32 -39.56
C GLY A 7 38.89 10.59 -38.23
N HIS A 8 37.80 10.19 -37.55
CA HIS A 8 37.82 9.02 -36.66
C HIS A 8 36.39 8.53 -36.38
N GLU A 9 35.97 7.52 -37.15
CA GLU A 9 35.12 6.47 -36.62
C GLU A 9 35.91 5.71 -35.55
N SER A 10 35.29 5.46 -34.41
CA SER A 10 35.62 4.30 -33.60
C SER A 10 34.35 3.84 -32.91
N ASN A 11 33.82 2.72 -33.41
CA ASN A 11 32.83 1.90 -32.76
C ASN A 11 33.27 1.56 -31.34
N GLY A 12 32.32 1.64 -30.42
CA GLY A 12 32.46 1.15 -29.06
C GLY A 12 31.06 0.92 -28.49
N ASP A 13 30.46 -0.22 -28.82
CA ASP A 13 29.32 -0.76 -28.11
C ASP A 13 29.63 -0.82 -26.61
N VAL A 14 29.01 0.06 -25.82
CA VAL A 14 28.84 -0.14 -24.38
C VAL A 14 27.44 0.34 -23.99
N LEU A 15 26.50 -0.59 -24.08
CA LEU A 15 25.40 -0.85 -23.14
C LEU A 15 24.79 0.38 -22.43
N GLY A 16 23.70 0.89 -23.01
CA GLY A 16 22.47 1.24 -22.29
C GLY A 16 22.53 2.21 -21.11
N ARG A 17 22.18 3.48 -21.37
CA ARG A 17 21.25 4.23 -20.50
C ARG A 17 20.63 5.41 -21.26
N PRO A 18 19.31 5.66 -21.21
CA PRO A 18 18.70 6.72 -22.01
C PRO A 18 19.18 8.10 -21.54
N PRO A 19 19.16 9.13 -22.40
CA PRO A 19 19.39 10.50 -21.98
C PRO A 19 18.26 10.88 -21.01
N VAL A 20 18.54 10.83 -19.71
CA VAL A 20 17.59 11.29 -18.70
C VAL A 20 17.51 12.79 -18.88
N ASP A 21 16.41 13.25 -19.47
CA ASP A 21 16.06 14.66 -19.52
C ASP A 21 15.95 15.19 -18.09
N ILE A 22 17.07 15.70 -17.57
CA ILE A 22 17.26 16.16 -16.19
C ILE A 22 16.25 17.24 -15.80
N TRP A 23 15.65 17.91 -16.78
CA TRP A 23 14.64 18.95 -16.60
C TRP A 23 13.27 18.38 -16.20
N ARG A 24 12.96 17.12 -16.53
CA ARG A 24 11.69 16.46 -16.19
C ARG A 24 11.40 16.45 -14.69
N GLY A 25 12.46 16.43 -13.87
CA GLY A 25 12.40 16.47 -12.41
C GLY A 25 12.08 17.83 -11.81
N PHE A 26 11.87 18.88 -12.62
CA PHE A 26 11.72 20.26 -12.16
C PHE A 26 10.47 20.92 -12.71
N ILE A 27 9.97 21.91 -11.98
CA ILE A 27 8.88 22.81 -12.39
C ILE A 27 9.48 24.21 -12.51
N THR A 28 9.29 24.88 -13.63
CA THR A 28 9.70 26.28 -13.79
C THR A 28 8.84 27.17 -12.90
N VAL A 29 9.46 27.89 -11.98
CA VAL A 29 8.79 28.85 -11.08
C VAL A 29 8.90 30.26 -11.62
N VAL A 30 10.06 30.58 -12.20
CA VAL A 30 10.24 31.84 -12.93
C VAL A 30 10.82 31.52 -14.28
N GLU A 31 10.14 31.98 -15.32
CA GLU A 31 10.54 31.72 -16.69
C GLU A 31 11.88 32.35 -17.04
N ARG A 32 12.49 31.76 -18.07
CA ARG A 32 13.73 32.27 -18.64
C ARG A 32 13.44 33.66 -19.23
N ARG A 33 14.25 34.67 -18.87
CA ARG A 33 14.09 36.07 -19.32
C ARG A 33 12.82 36.75 -18.83
N ALA A 34 12.25 36.33 -17.71
CA ALA A 34 11.18 37.07 -17.04
C ALA A 34 11.57 38.53 -16.70
N THR A 35 12.88 38.83 -16.59
CA THR A 35 13.41 40.19 -16.50
C THR A 35 14.67 40.34 -17.37
N PRO A 36 15.04 41.58 -17.78
CA PRO A 36 16.21 41.82 -18.65
C PRO A 36 17.53 41.29 -18.09
N LYS A 37 17.64 41.18 -16.76
CA LYS A 37 18.83 40.69 -16.04
C LYS A 37 18.83 39.17 -15.82
N LYS A 38 17.77 38.44 -16.16
CA LYS A 38 17.59 37.02 -15.79
C LYS A 38 17.77 36.08 -16.98
N HIS A 39 18.97 35.54 -17.13
CA HIS A 39 19.31 34.68 -18.28
C HIS A 39 18.80 33.23 -18.17
N ASN A 40 18.63 32.72 -16.94
CA ASN A 40 18.23 31.34 -16.64
C ASN A 40 16.98 31.32 -15.75
N PRO A 41 16.07 30.34 -15.93
CA PRO A 41 14.84 30.22 -15.15
C PRO A 41 15.15 29.85 -13.70
N ASP A 42 14.19 30.10 -12.80
CA ASP A 42 14.21 29.48 -11.46
C ASP A 42 13.35 28.22 -11.48
N LEU A 43 13.85 27.18 -10.86
CA LEU A 43 13.27 25.84 -10.94
C LEU A 43 12.95 25.33 -9.54
N LYS A 44 11.81 24.67 -9.38
CA LYS A 44 11.46 23.92 -8.17
C LYS A 44 11.64 22.44 -8.43
N CYS A 45 12.46 21.77 -7.62
CA CYS A 45 12.62 20.33 -7.68
C CYS A 45 11.31 19.63 -7.29
N LYS A 46 10.80 18.71 -8.11
CA LYS A 46 9.59 17.94 -7.81
C LYS A 46 9.75 17.00 -6.61
N TYR A 47 10.99 16.62 -6.29
CA TYR A 47 11.29 15.63 -5.24
C TYR A 47 11.53 16.23 -3.87
N CYS A 48 12.33 17.31 -3.77
CA CYS A 48 12.67 17.93 -2.49
C CYS A 48 12.07 19.34 -2.32
N LEU A 49 11.31 19.82 -3.31
CA LEU A 49 10.63 21.12 -3.34
C LEU A 49 11.55 22.35 -3.23
N LYS A 50 12.88 22.16 -3.17
CA LYS A 50 13.88 23.23 -3.16
C LYS A 50 13.81 24.03 -4.45
N VAL A 51 13.82 25.36 -4.31
CA VAL A 51 13.94 26.29 -5.43
C VAL A 51 15.42 26.49 -5.74
N ILE A 52 15.79 26.27 -7.00
CA ILE A 52 17.11 26.52 -7.56
C ILE A 52 17.01 27.78 -8.39
N CYS A 53 17.58 28.86 -7.89
CA CYS A 53 17.68 30.11 -8.62
C CYS A 53 18.69 29.98 -9.75
N HIS A 54 18.35 30.53 -10.92
CA HIS A 54 19.19 30.47 -12.13
C HIS A 54 19.61 29.03 -12.50
N GLY A 55 18.60 28.17 -12.69
CA GLY A 55 18.73 26.75 -13.01
C GLY A 55 19.59 26.50 -14.25
N GLN A 56 20.84 26.13 -14.02
CA GLN A 56 21.79 25.66 -15.03
C GLN A 56 21.86 24.13 -15.00
N PRO A 57 22.07 23.46 -16.15
CA PRO A 57 22.17 22.00 -16.22
C PRO A 57 23.12 21.41 -15.17
N THR A 58 24.28 22.01 -14.96
CA THR A 58 25.28 21.58 -13.98
C THR A 58 24.77 21.65 -12.54
N LYS A 59 24.12 22.77 -12.16
CA LYS A 59 23.52 22.95 -10.82
C LYS A 59 22.38 21.97 -10.58
N ILE A 60 21.57 21.72 -11.60
CA ILE A 60 20.43 20.81 -11.56
C ILE A 60 20.92 19.36 -11.46
N SER A 61 21.91 18.97 -12.26
CA SER A 61 22.51 17.63 -12.20
C SER A 61 23.15 17.36 -10.84
N VAL A 62 23.96 18.28 -10.30
CA VAL A 62 24.50 18.14 -8.94
C VAL A 62 23.38 18.00 -7.92
N HIS A 63 22.29 18.76 -8.06
CA HIS A 63 21.15 18.63 -7.18
C HIS A 63 20.44 17.26 -7.29
N ILE A 64 20.27 16.71 -8.49
CA ILE A 64 19.68 15.37 -8.67
C ILE A 64 20.57 14.29 -8.05
N PHE A 65 21.87 14.32 -8.36
CA PHE A 65 22.81 13.26 -8.02
C PHE A 65 23.34 13.35 -6.58
N ALA A 66 23.50 14.54 -6.01
CA ALA A 66 24.06 14.75 -4.69
C ALA A 66 23.01 15.07 -3.61
N ASP A 67 21.91 15.77 -3.93
CA ASP A 67 20.97 16.29 -2.92
C ASP A 67 19.61 15.55 -2.92
N SER A 68 19.03 15.28 -4.10
CA SER A 68 17.72 14.61 -4.21
C SER A 68 17.81 13.09 -4.03
N LEU A 69 18.97 12.48 -4.32
CA LEU A 69 19.24 11.07 -4.04
C LEU A 69 19.64 10.83 -2.57
N LYS A 70 20.24 11.80 -1.88
CA LYS A 70 20.42 11.72 -0.42
C LYS A 70 19.09 11.80 0.33
N SER A 71 18.08 12.47 -0.21
CA SER A 71 16.71 12.39 0.32
C SER A 71 16.06 11.02 0.08
N ARG A 72 16.46 10.26 -0.94
CA ARG A 72 16.07 8.84 -1.08
C ARG A 72 16.72 7.91 -0.03
N MET A 73 17.95 8.21 0.43
CA MET A 73 18.66 7.38 1.44
C MET A 73 18.50 7.84 2.90
N LYS A 74 17.98 9.04 3.16
CA LYS A 74 17.79 9.57 4.54
C LYS A 74 16.51 9.09 5.24
N TYR A 75 15.64 8.32 4.61
CA TYR A 75 14.48 7.69 5.28
C TYR A 75 14.82 6.42 6.06
N ALA A 76 16.09 5.98 6.09
CA ALA A 76 16.51 4.85 6.91
C ALA A 76 16.76 5.23 8.39
N ARG A 77 16.82 6.52 8.75
CA ARG A 77 16.98 6.99 10.12
C ARG A 77 16.26 8.33 10.32
N TYR A 78 14.96 8.31 10.56
CA TYR A 78 14.25 9.47 11.09
C TYR A 78 13.51 9.08 12.36
N THR A 79 14.07 9.51 13.49
CA THR A 79 13.40 9.69 14.77
C THR A 79 12.49 10.92 14.68
N PRO A 80 11.27 10.89 15.25
CA PRO A 80 10.29 11.94 15.03
C PRO A 80 10.63 13.17 15.87
N SER A 81 11.09 14.25 15.23
CA SER A 81 10.98 15.61 15.79
C SER A 81 10.02 16.42 14.94
N ARG A 82 8.77 16.49 15.43
CA ARG A 82 7.65 17.24 14.88
C ARG A 82 7.94 18.75 14.95
N PRO A 83 7.77 19.55 13.88
CA PRO A 83 7.52 20.98 14.04
C PRO A 83 6.07 21.18 14.54
N PRO A 84 5.84 22.10 15.49
CA PRO A 84 4.48 22.40 15.94
C PRO A 84 3.69 23.00 14.76
N ILE A 85 2.60 22.34 14.40
CA ILE A 85 1.60 22.93 13.50
C ILE A 85 0.91 24.01 14.34
N GLN A 86 1.12 25.27 13.98
CA GLN A 86 0.34 26.38 14.51
C GLN A 86 -1.07 26.27 13.94
N ASP A 87 -2.05 26.21 14.83
CA ASP A 87 -3.48 26.27 14.52
C ASP A 87 -3.82 27.67 14.01
N GLU A 88 -3.85 27.86 12.70
CA GLU A 88 -4.51 29.00 12.06
C GLU A 88 -5.88 28.52 11.58
N ILE A 89 -6.88 28.74 12.43
CA ILE A 89 -8.30 28.44 12.22
C ILE A 89 -8.88 29.47 11.25
N GLY A 90 -9.17 29.05 10.02
CA GLY A 90 -10.07 29.77 9.12
C GLY A 90 -11.53 29.38 9.39
N PRO A 91 -12.49 30.33 9.40
CA PRO A 91 -13.87 30.03 9.75
C PRO A 91 -14.61 29.55 8.50
N ASP A 92 -14.64 28.24 8.27
CA ASP A 92 -15.68 27.67 7.40
C ASP A 92 -16.05 26.25 7.84
N GLY A 93 -17.10 26.16 8.65
CA GLY A 93 -18.19 25.18 8.55
C GLY A 93 -17.95 23.67 8.53
N LEU A 94 -16.73 23.13 8.64
CA LEU A 94 -16.54 21.67 8.74
C LEU A 94 -16.58 21.22 10.19
N GLY A 95 -17.69 20.58 10.58
CA GLY A 95 -17.92 20.08 11.93
C GLY A 95 -16.75 19.26 12.47
N THR A 96 -16.44 19.46 13.75
CA THR A 96 -15.44 18.71 14.50
C THR A 96 -15.71 17.21 14.34
N ILE A 97 -14.79 16.49 13.71
CA ILE A 97 -14.91 15.03 13.53
C ILE A 97 -14.90 14.38 14.91
N SER A 98 -15.93 13.57 15.20
CA SER A 98 -15.99 12.85 16.46
C SER A 98 -14.90 11.78 16.54
N LEU A 99 -14.43 11.46 17.76
CA LEU A 99 -13.44 10.40 17.98
C LEU A 99 -13.93 9.05 17.43
N THR A 100 -15.22 8.76 17.59
CA THR A 100 -15.86 7.54 17.08
C THR A 100 -15.82 7.45 15.55
N GLU A 101 -16.11 8.56 14.85
CA GLU A 101 -16.02 8.60 13.39
C GLU A 101 -14.59 8.46 12.89
N LYS A 102 -13.63 9.10 13.56
CA LYS A 102 -12.20 8.95 13.25
C LYS A 102 -11.77 7.49 13.37
N ASN A 103 -12.13 6.85 14.48
CA ASN A 103 -11.79 5.44 14.72
C ASN A 103 -12.43 4.51 13.67
N LYS A 104 -13.70 4.76 13.31
CA LYS A 104 -14.37 4.00 12.25
C LYS A 104 -13.66 4.15 10.92
N PHE A 105 -13.31 5.38 10.54
CA PHE A 105 -12.58 5.65 9.30
C PHE A 105 -11.21 4.95 9.29
N HIS A 106 -10.45 5.01 10.38
CA HIS A 106 -9.14 4.35 10.51
C HIS A 106 -9.24 2.83 10.38
N LEU A 107 -10.29 2.23 10.95
CA LEU A 107 -10.55 0.80 10.80
C LEU A 107 -10.87 0.41 9.36
N GLU A 108 -11.64 1.22 8.61
CA GLU A 108 -11.92 0.93 7.19
C GLU A 108 -10.65 1.03 6.33
N VAL A 109 -9.81 2.03 6.58
CA VAL A 109 -8.50 2.15 5.92
C VAL A 109 -7.65 0.92 6.23
N ALA A 110 -7.53 0.53 7.49
CA ALA A 110 -6.74 -0.63 7.88
C ALA A 110 -7.28 -1.95 7.30
N ARG A 111 -8.61 -2.09 7.15
CA ARG A 111 -9.25 -3.24 6.51
C ARG A 111 -8.85 -3.32 5.05
N ALA A 112 -8.94 -2.22 4.31
CA ALA A 112 -8.54 -2.17 2.91
C ALA A 112 -7.07 -2.56 2.71
N PHE A 113 -6.18 -2.13 3.61
CA PHE A 113 -4.77 -2.51 3.57
C PHE A 113 -4.55 -3.99 3.84
N LEU A 114 -5.22 -4.56 4.84
CA LEU A 114 -5.14 -5.98 5.15
C LEU A 114 -5.66 -6.86 4.00
N THR A 115 -6.87 -6.59 3.51
CA THR A 115 -7.53 -7.45 2.51
C THR A 115 -6.91 -7.35 1.13
N SER A 116 -6.35 -6.19 0.78
CA SER A 116 -5.78 -5.94 -0.55
C SER A 116 -4.25 -6.12 -0.58
N GLY A 117 -3.62 -6.48 0.54
CA GLY A 117 -2.17 -6.66 0.63
C GLY A 117 -1.37 -5.38 0.34
N ILE A 118 -1.92 -4.21 0.65
CA ILE A 118 -1.27 -2.92 0.38
C ILE A 118 -0.14 -2.72 1.41
N PRO A 119 1.11 -2.47 0.99
CA PRO A 119 2.18 -2.18 1.93
C PRO A 119 1.86 -0.95 2.79
N PHE A 120 2.03 -1.03 4.12
CA PHE A 120 1.67 0.06 5.03
C PHE A 120 2.35 1.41 4.70
N ARG A 121 3.51 1.39 4.04
CA ARG A 121 4.19 2.61 3.57
C ARG A 121 3.32 3.47 2.64
N VAL A 122 2.39 2.86 1.90
CA VAL A 122 1.54 3.55 0.92
C VAL A 122 0.66 4.62 1.59
N ILE A 123 0.31 4.48 2.87
CA ILE A 123 -0.46 5.50 3.59
C ILE A 123 0.27 6.84 3.72
N GLU A 124 1.61 6.83 3.67
CA GLU A 124 2.44 8.03 3.80
C GLU A 124 2.68 8.71 2.43
N TYR A 125 2.21 8.10 1.34
CA TYR A 125 2.35 8.67 -0.01
C TYR A 125 1.37 9.82 -0.20
N ARG A 126 1.87 10.96 -0.67
CA ARG A 126 1.10 12.20 -0.77
C ARG A 126 -0.15 12.06 -1.62
N GLU A 127 -0.05 11.34 -2.73
CA GLU A 127 -1.18 11.07 -3.63
C GLU A 127 -2.25 10.24 -2.92
N MET A 128 -1.84 9.24 -2.14
CA MET A 128 -2.76 8.42 -1.35
C MET A 128 -3.43 9.26 -0.25
N LEU A 129 -2.68 10.10 0.45
CA LEU A 129 -3.21 11.04 1.44
C LEU A 129 -4.30 11.93 0.80
N CYS A 130 -4.01 12.54 -0.35
CA CYS A 130 -4.95 13.38 -1.08
C CYS A 130 -6.21 12.62 -1.52
N ILE A 131 -6.08 11.41 -2.07
CA ILE A 131 -7.22 10.60 -2.50
C ILE A 131 -8.13 10.27 -1.31
N LEU A 132 -7.56 9.80 -0.20
CA LEU A 132 -8.32 9.38 0.97
C LEU A 132 -8.96 10.55 1.74
N THR A 133 -8.46 11.78 1.57
CA THR A 133 -8.97 12.98 2.25
C THR A 133 -9.76 13.93 1.36
N MET A 134 -9.87 13.64 0.05
CA MET A 134 -10.51 14.51 -0.95
C MET A 134 -11.92 14.95 -0.58
N PHE A 135 -12.69 14.06 0.05
CA PHE A 135 -14.09 14.30 0.42
C PHE A 135 -14.28 14.65 1.91
N ARG A 136 -13.20 14.62 2.71
CA ARG A 136 -13.21 15.00 4.13
C ARG A 136 -11.84 15.60 4.53
N PRO A 137 -11.60 16.88 4.22
CA PRO A 137 -10.29 17.50 4.41
C PRO A 137 -9.85 17.63 5.89
N GLY A 138 -10.80 17.65 6.83
CA GLY A 138 -10.49 17.61 8.27
C GLY A 138 -10.15 16.23 8.82
N MET A 139 -10.33 15.15 8.03
CA MET A 139 -10.08 13.78 8.48
C MET A 139 -8.59 13.48 8.46
N THR A 140 -8.05 13.09 9.61
CA THR A 140 -6.67 12.63 9.70
C THR A 140 -6.58 11.15 9.35
N LEU A 141 -5.52 10.75 8.66
CA LEU A 141 -5.26 9.35 8.34
C LEU A 141 -4.50 8.66 9.47
N PRO A 142 -4.62 7.32 9.61
CA PRO A 142 -3.87 6.59 10.60
C PRO A 142 -2.38 6.63 10.27
N MET A 143 -1.55 6.64 11.31
CA MET A 143 -0.11 6.51 11.13
C MET A 143 0.23 5.10 10.66
N ARG A 144 1.33 4.97 9.91
CA ARG A 144 1.87 3.66 9.51
C ARG A 144 2.06 2.72 10.71
N GLN A 145 2.48 3.25 11.85
CA GLN A 145 2.66 2.48 13.08
C GLN A 145 1.34 1.95 13.63
N GLU A 146 0.30 2.79 13.68
CA GLU A 146 -1.06 2.41 14.09
C GLU A 146 -1.63 1.35 13.13
N LEU A 147 -1.40 1.53 11.82
CA LEU A 147 -1.77 0.58 10.78
C LEU A 147 -1.05 -0.77 10.91
N SER A 148 0.20 -0.79 11.36
CA SER A 148 0.98 -2.02 11.51
C SER A 148 0.86 -2.69 12.87
N THR A 149 0.11 -2.10 13.80
CA THR A 149 -0.04 -2.61 15.18
C THR A 149 -1.51 -2.63 15.58
N THR A 150 -1.97 -1.66 16.38
CA THR A 150 -3.27 -1.65 17.05
C THR A 150 -4.46 -1.80 16.09
N LEU A 151 -4.42 -1.17 14.91
CA LEU A 151 -5.48 -1.31 13.92
C LEU A 151 -5.44 -2.66 13.21
N LEU A 152 -4.24 -3.16 12.91
CA LEU A 152 -4.07 -4.47 12.30
C LEU A 152 -4.55 -5.56 13.25
N ASP A 153 -4.15 -5.51 14.52
CA ASP A 153 -4.55 -6.48 15.54
C ASP A 153 -6.07 -6.47 15.74
N SER A 154 -6.69 -5.28 15.76
CA SER A 154 -8.15 -5.15 15.90
C SER A 154 -8.89 -5.76 14.71
N ILE A 155 -8.39 -5.56 13.49
CA ILE A 155 -9.03 -6.06 12.28
C ILE A 155 -8.72 -7.53 12.07
N TYR A 156 -7.50 -7.96 12.35
CA TYR A 156 -7.14 -9.36 12.36
C TYR A 156 -7.99 -10.10 13.37
N ALA A 157 -8.16 -9.63 14.61
CA ALA A 157 -9.06 -10.26 15.56
C ALA A 157 -10.51 -10.35 15.05
N LYS A 158 -11.02 -9.30 14.40
CA LYS A 158 -12.37 -9.30 13.79
C LYS A 158 -12.47 -10.25 12.60
N GLU A 159 -11.49 -10.24 11.72
CA GLU A 159 -11.47 -11.04 10.50
C GLU A 159 -11.18 -12.50 10.82
N VAL A 160 -10.30 -12.77 11.78
CA VAL A 160 -10.14 -14.05 12.46
C VAL A 160 -11.48 -14.44 13.04
N THR A 161 -12.19 -13.69 13.88
CA THR A 161 -13.54 -14.14 14.32
C THR A 161 -14.54 -14.39 13.18
N ASN A 162 -14.38 -13.74 12.02
CA ASN A 162 -15.19 -14.02 10.83
C ASN A 162 -14.74 -15.29 10.08
N VAL A 163 -13.44 -15.62 10.09
CA VAL A 163 -12.80 -16.75 9.40
C VAL A 163 -12.71 -17.99 10.30
N VAL A 164 -12.43 -17.80 11.59
CA VAL A 164 -12.72 -18.61 12.79
C VAL A 164 -14.24 -18.72 12.96
N CYS A 165 -14.89 -19.13 11.89
CA CYS A 165 -15.63 -20.36 11.94
C CYS A 165 -14.66 -21.55 12.20
N ASP A 166 -13.81 -21.49 13.25
CA ASP A 166 -12.79 -22.51 13.61
C ASP A 166 -13.42 -23.82 14.09
N GLU A 167 -14.73 -23.95 13.94
CA GLU A 167 -15.31 -25.28 13.91
C GLU A 167 -14.84 -26.06 12.67
N GLN A 168 -14.34 -25.44 11.59
CA GLN A 168 -13.99 -26.15 10.35
C GLN A 168 -13.04 -27.36 10.51
N HIS A 169 -12.23 -27.39 11.57
CA HIS A 169 -11.32 -28.51 11.88
C HIS A 169 -11.70 -29.28 13.15
N THR A 170 -12.87 -28.99 13.71
CA THR A 170 -13.49 -29.80 14.76
C THR A 170 -14.09 -31.08 14.17
N ASP A 171 -14.07 -32.12 14.99
CA ASP A 171 -14.78 -33.38 14.80
C ASP A 171 -16.27 -33.15 14.45
N LYS A 172 -16.92 -32.20 15.15
CA LYS A 172 -18.35 -31.87 14.98
C LYS A 172 -18.68 -31.27 13.62
N TYR A 173 -17.88 -30.30 13.18
CA TYR A 173 -18.06 -29.71 11.87
C TYR A 173 -17.79 -30.71 10.76
N MET A 174 -16.67 -31.44 10.85
CA MET A 174 -16.33 -32.45 9.86
C MET A 174 -17.45 -33.50 9.74
N SER A 175 -18.03 -33.92 10.86
CA SER A 175 -19.14 -34.88 10.89
C SER A 175 -20.38 -34.30 10.22
N SER A 176 -20.70 -33.03 10.51
CA SER A 176 -21.87 -32.36 9.95
C SER A 176 -21.74 -32.08 8.45
N GLN A 177 -20.55 -31.74 7.96
CA GLN A 177 -20.29 -31.59 6.54
C GLN A 177 -20.34 -32.93 5.80
N LEU A 178 -19.74 -33.98 6.37
CA LEU A 178 -19.83 -35.33 5.80
C LEU A 178 -21.29 -35.80 5.71
N ALA A 179 -22.07 -35.63 6.77
CA ALA A 179 -23.51 -35.96 6.76
C ALA A 179 -24.29 -35.15 5.72
N ARG A 180 -23.95 -33.86 5.54
CA ARG A 180 -24.58 -33.03 4.51
C ARG A 180 -24.30 -33.58 3.11
N VAL A 181 -23.05 -33.83 2.78
CA VAL A 181 -22.64 -34.34 1.46
C VAL A 181 -23.25 -35.71 1.18
N ILE A 182 -23.26 -36.62 2.17
CA ILE A 182 -23.89 -37.93 2.02
C ILE A 182 -25.37 -37.79 1.65
N ARG A 183 -26.12 -36.97 2.39
CA ARG A 183 -27.54 -36.72 2.10
C ARG A 183 -27.75 -36.06 0.74
N GLU A 184 -26.89 -35.13 0.34
CA GLU A 184 -26.96 -34.50 -0.98
C GLU A 184 -26.77 -35.53 -2.10
N VAL A 185 -25.79 -36.43 -1.97
CA VAL A 185 -25.57 -37.51 -2.94
C VAL A 185 -26.74 -38.48 -2.96
N GLU A 186 -27.21 -38.92 -1.80
CA GLU A 186 -28.32 -39.87 -1.70
C GLU A 186 -29.66 -39.29 -2.19
N ASN A 187 -29.87 -37.99 -2.04
CA ASN A 187 -31.05 -37.32 -2.61
C ASN A 187 -31.05 -37.33 -4.15
N ILE A 188 -29.87 -37.40 -4.79
CA ILE A 188 -29.72 -37.39 -6.24
C ILE A 188 -29.68 -38.82 -6.80
N VAL A 189 -28.87 -39.68 -6.19
CA VAL A 189 -28.57 -41.03 -6.70
C VAL A 189 -29.53 -42.08 -6.16
N GLY A 190 -30.09 -41.86 -4.96
CA GLY A 190 -30.91 -42.80 -4.22
C GLY A 190 -30.39 -43.03 -2.81
N LYS A 191 -31.31 -43.34 -1.89
CA LYS A 191 -31.01 -43.67 -0.49
C LYS A 191 -30.03 -44.86 -0.43
N GLU A 192 -29.08 -44.83 0.50
CA GLU A 192 -28.06 -45.87 0.70
C GLU A 192 -27.08 -46.04 -0.48
N SER A 193 -26.99 -45.04 -1.37
CA SER A 193 -26.02 -45.05 -2.48
C SER A 193 -24.56 -44.87 -2.03
N VAL A 194 -24.32 -44.31 -0.83
CA VAL A 194 -22.97 -44.14 -0.29
C VAL A 194 -22.54 -45.39 0.49
N CYS A 195 -21.57 -46.13 -0.03
CA CYS A 195 -21.11 -47.40 0.54
C CYS A 195 -20.00 -47.28 1.60
N GLY A 196 -19.34 -46.13 1.73
CA GLY A 196 -18.31 -45.94 2.74
C GLY A 196 -17.61 -44.58 2.67
N VAL A 197 -16.99 -44.20 3.79
CA VAL A 197 -16.14 -43.01 3.92
C VAL A 197 -14.76 -43.48 4.40
N VAL A 198 -13.71 -43.10 3.68
CA VAL A 198 -12.33 -43.44 4.04
C VAL A 198 -11.60 -42.19 4.51
N THR A 199 -11.06 -42.21 5.73
CA THR A 199 -10.29 -41.11 6.32
C THR A 199 -8.94 -41.60 6.85
N ASP A 200 -7.99 -40.68 7.00
CA ASP A 200 -6.77 -40.93 7.75
C ASP A 200 -7.06 -41.12 9.26
N ASN A 201 -6.14 -41.74 9.99
CA ASN A 201 -6.30 -42.07 11.42
C ASN A 201 -5.98 -40.88 12.36
N ALA A 202 -6.25 -39.66 11.93
CA ALA A 202 -6.08 -38.48 12.77
C ALA A 202 -7.16 -38.46 13.88
N SER A 203 -6.82 -37.97 15.08
CA SER A 203 -7.71 -37.97 16.24
C SER A 203 -9.07 -37.30 15.96
N ASN A 204 -9.07 -36.16 15.28
CA ASN A 204 -10.30 -35.43 14.95
C ASN A 204 -11.16 -36.17 13.92
N LYS A 205 -10.56 -37.01 13.06
CA LYS A 205 -11.28 -37.82 12.06
C LYS A 205 -11.98 -39.00 12.71
N ARG A 206 -11.33 -39.64 13.68
CA ARG A 206 -11.92 -40.73 14.45
C ARG A 206 -13.19 -40.28 15.20
N ILE A 207 -13.11 -39.18 15.94
CA ILE A 207 -14.27 -38.66 16.69
C ILE A 207 -15.36 -38.18 15.71
N SER A 208 -14.97 -37.56 14.59
CA SER A 208 -15.90 -37.15 13.54
C SER A 208 -16.68 -38.34 12.95
N TRP A 209 -16.01 -39.47 12.75
CA TRP A 209 -16.63 -40.71 12.29
C TRP A 209 -17.64 -41.25 13.30
N GLU A 210 -17.28 -41.31 14.59
CA GLU A 210 -18.19 -41.73 15.66
C GLU A 210 -19.46 -40.86 15.69
N LEU A 211 -19.32 -39.54 15.55
CA LEU A 211 -20.44 -38.59 15.46
C LEU A 211 -21.26 -38.75 14.18
N LEU A 212 -20.62 -39.08 13.05
CA LEU A 212 -21.28 -39.28 11.76
C LEU A 212 -22.18 -40.51 11.80
N VAL A 213 -21.68 -41.62 12.35
CA VAL A 213 -22.45 -42.87 12.52
C VAL A 213 -23.71 -42.62 13.36
N GLN A 214 -23.61 -41.85 14.45
CA GLN A 214 -24.78 -41.47 15.25
C GLN A 214 -25.81 -40.65 14.46
N LYS A 215 -25.38 -39.76 13.55
CA LYS A 215 -26.28 -38.90 12.76
C LYS A 215 -26.98 -39.62 11.61
N ILE A 216 -26.40 -40.69 11.11
CA ILE A 216 -26.96 -41.46 9.98
C ILE A 216 -27.84 -42.62 10.48
N LEU A 217 -27.54 -43.15 11.67
CA LEU A 217 -28.31 -44.23 12.30
C LEU A 217 -29.50 -43.76 13.16
N ALA A 218 -29.64 -42.45 13.38
CA ALA A 218 -30.78 -41.84 14.08
C ALA A 218 -31.87 -41.43 13.10
#